data_AF-A0A965PXV3-F1
#
_entry.id   AF-A0A965PXV3-F1
#
_cell.length_a   1.000
_cell.length_b   1.000
_cell.length_c   1.000
_cell.angle_alpha   90.00
_cell.angle_beta   90.00
_cell.angle_gamma   90.00
#
_symmetry.space_group_name_H-M   'P 1'
#
loop_
_entity.id
_entity.type
_entity.pdbx_description
1 polymer ?
#
loop_
_entity_poly.entity_id
_entity_poly.type
_entity_poly.pdbx_seq_one_letter_code
_entity_poly.pdbx_strand_id
1 'polypeptide(L)'
;RMMKSMIARRVGQLPVAVFQADCLARGRRLFNRVMKEELVHRMQQPFAKDGVVPPWFGMYGFGEYAHLNGRNAYHNYTTALAALYRRAPGHA
;
A
#
# COMPACT_ATOMS: atom_id res chain seq x y z
N ARG A 1 -9.40 -5.51 4.26
CA ARG A 1 -10.31 -5.48 3.07
C ARG A 1 -9.59 -4.95 1.83
N MET A 2 -8.91 -3.80 1.88
CA MET A 2 -8.12 -3.23 0.77
C MET A 2 -7.18 -4.26 0.10
N MET A 3 -6.31 -4.91 0.89
CA MET A 3 -5.34 -5.89 0.39
C MET A 3 -5.97 -7.03 -0.42
N LYS A 4 -7.02 -7.66 0.12
CA LYS A 4 -7.77 -8.71 -0.58
C LYS A 4 -8.32 -8.21 -1.92
N SER A 5 -8.84 -6.99 -1.96
CA SER A 5 -9.35 -6.38 -3.19
C SER A 5 -8.25 -6.09 -4.21
N MET A 6 -7.05 -5.68 -3.78
CA MET A 6 -5.95 -5.40 -4.71
C MET A 6 -5.48 -6.69 -5.40
N ILE A 7 -5.36 -7.78 -4.65
CA ILE A 7 -4.95 -9.09 -5.18
C ILE A 7 -6.01 -9.65 -6.13
N ALA A 8 -7.29 -9.62 -5.73
CA ALA A 8 -8.38 -10.18 -6.53
C ALA A 8 -8.55 -9.49 -7.91
N ARG A 9 -8.16 -8.22 -8.04
CA ARG A 9 -8.29 -7.45 -9.30
C ARG A 9 -7.16 -7.70 -10.31
N ARG A 10 -6.16 -8.53 -9.97
CA ARG A 10 -4.90 -8.67 -10.71
C ARG A 10 -4.50 -10.14 -10.90
N VAL A 11 -5.49 -10.99 -11.17
CA VAL A 11 -5.28 -12.42 -11.47
C VAL A 11 -4.34 -12.58 -12.67
N GLY A 12 -3.36 -13.49 -12.58
CA GLY A 12 -2.37 -13.71 -13.64
C GLY A 12 -1.28 -12.65 -13.75
N GLN A 13 -1.24 -11.68 -12.84
CA GLN A 13 -0.20 -10.65 -12.77
C GLN A 13 0.57 -10.73 -11.45
N LEU A 14 1.83 -10.33 -11.49
CA LEU A 14 2.74 -10.29 -10.34
C LEU A 14 3.04 -8.84 -9.97
N PRO A 15 2.93 -8.45 -8.69
CA PRO A 15 3.40 -7.16 -8.22
C PRO A 15 4.93 -7.10 -8.35
N VAL A 16 5.47 -6.04 -8.96
CA VAL A 16 6.92 -5.85 -9.17
C VAL A 16 7.49 -4.69 -8.39
N ALA A 17 6.65 -3.75 -7.95
CA ALA A 17 7.00 -2.68 -7.02
C ALA A 17 5.73 -2.13 -6.37
N VAL A 18 5.85 -1.60 -5.15
CA VAL A 18 4.76 -0.94 -4.44
C VAL A 18 5.22 0.39 -3.87
N PHE A 19 4.43 1.43 -4.12
CA PHE A 19 4.58 2.76 -3.57
C PHE A 19 3.51 2.96 -2.49
N GLN A 20 3.96 3.29 -1.29
CA GLN A 20 3.11 3.55 -0.15
C GLN A 20 3.21 5.03 0.22
N ALA A 21 2.06 5.68 0.36
CA ALA A 21 1.96 7.00 0.96
C ALA A 21 1.11 6.90 2.22
N ASP A 22 1.70 7.23 3.36
CA ASP A 22 1.01 7.26 4.65
C ASP A 22 0.91 8.69 5.18
N CYS A 23 -0.20 9.01 5.85
CA CYS A 23 -0.24 10.24 6.60
C CYS A 23 0.76 10.22 7.78
N LEU A 24 1.53 11.30 7.94
CA LEU A 24 2.52 11.55 8.98
C LEU A 24 1.90 11.54 10.37
N ALA A 25 0.68 12.05 10.51
CA ALA A 25 -0.07 11.99 11.76
C ALA A 25 -0.19 10.52 12.18
N ARG A 26 -0.72 9.67 11.30
CA ARG A 26 -0.87 8.24 11.57
C ARG A 26 0.47 7.51 11.69
N GLY A 27 1.47 7.84 10.88
CA GLY A 27 2.78 7.18 10.90
C GLY A 27 3.66 7.59 12.08
N ARG A 28 4.41 8.68 11.91
CA ARG A 28 5.54 9.04 12.80
C ARG A 28 5.11 9.66 14.12
N ARG A 29 3.93 10.30 14.19
CA ARG A 29 3.46 10.98 15.41
C ARG A 29 2.55 10.12 16.29
N LEU A 30 1.71 9.27 15.69
CA LEU A 30 0.72 8.46 16.42
C LEU A 30 1.17 7.04 16.74
N PHE A 31 2.06 6.43 15.94
CA PHE A 31 2.56 5.09 16.21
C PHE A 31 4.01 5.09 16.69
N ASN A 32 4.28 4.31 17.74
CA ASN A 32 5.65 3.95 18.10
C ASN A 32 6.32 3.25 16.91
N ARG A 33 7.64 3.39 16.78
CA ARG A 33 8.43 2.85 15.66
C ARG A 33 8.10 1.38 15.34
N VAL A 34 8.00 0.54 16.37
CA VAL A 34 7.67 -0.89 16.25
C VAL A 34 6.27 -1.11 15.66
N MET A 35 5.26 -0.38 16.14
CA MET A 35 3.89 -0.49 15.66
C MET A 35 3.76 -0.06 14.19
N LYS A 36 4.52 0.98 13.80
CA LYS A 36 4.59 1.41 12.40
C LYS A 36 5.18 0.32 11.50
N GLU A 37 6.30 -0.28 11.89
CA GLU A 37 6.96 -1.33 11.11
C GLU A 37 6.08 -2.57 10.97
N GLU A 38 5.40 -2.97 12.05
CA GLU A 38 4.44 -4.09 12.04
C GLU A 38 3.25 -3.83 11.09
N LEU A 39 2.70 -2.61 11.10
CA LEU A 39 1.62 -2.25 10.18
C LEU A 39 2.06 -2.28 8.72
N VAL A 40 3.26 -1.78 8.42
CA VAL A 40 3.84 -1.85 7.08
C VAL A 40 4.05 -3.31 6.68
N HIS A 41 4.58 -4.13 7.58
CA HIS A 41 4.82 -5.55 7.33
C HIS A 41 3.51 -6.29 7.00
N ARG A 42 2.44 -6.04 7.75
CA ARG A 42 1.11 -6.61 7.46
C ARG A 42 0.55 -6.17 6.10
N MET A 43 0.91 -4.99 5.61
CA MET A 43 0.55 -4.54 4.26
C MET A 43 1.42 -5.17 3.17
N GLN A 44 2.68 -5.48 3.47
CA GLN A 44 3.62 -6.13 2.56
C GLN A 44 3.33 -7.61 2.37
N GLN A 45 2.99 -8.33 3.44
CA GLN A 45 2.80 -9.78 3.44
C GLN A 45 1.90 -10.30 2.30
N PRO A 46 0.75 -9.68 1.99
CA PRO A 46 -0.10 -10.16 0.90
C PRO A 46 0.48 -9.95 -0.51
N PHE A 47 1.53 -9.12 -0.66
CA PHE A 47 2.28 -8.96 -1.91
C PHE A 47 3.52 -9.86 -1.98
N ALA A 48 3.90 -10.50 -0.88
CA ALA A 48 5.08 -11.35 -0.85
C ALA A 48 4.85 -12.60 -1.70
N LYS A 49 5.85 -12.95 -2.49
CA LYS A 49 5.90 -14.20 -3.24
C LYS A 49 7.15 -14.97 -2.82
N ASP A 50 6.97 -16.23 -2.45
CA ASP A 50 8.06 -17.11 -1.98
C ASP A 50 8.85 -16.48 -0.81
N GLY A 51 8.15 -15.77 0.07
CA GLY A 51 8.74 -15.06 1.21
C GLY A 51 9.43 -13.73 0.88
N VAL A 52 9.46 -13.33 -0.40
CA VAL A 52 10.12 -12.11 -0.85
C VAL A 52 9.10 -11.02 -1.12
N VAL A 53 9.27 -9.87 -0.45
CA VAL A 53 8.47 -8.66 -0.69
C VAL A 53 9.04 -7.95 -1.92
N PRO A 54 8.21 -7.51 -2.89
CA PRO A 54 8.69 -6.71 -4.02
C PRO A 54 9.30 -5.38 -3.51
N PRO A 55 10.16 -4.72 -4.31
CA PRO A 55 10.64 -3.38 -4.01
C PRO A 55 9.54 -2.47 -3.46
N TRP A 56 9.75 -1.93 -2.25
CA TRP A 56 8.74 -1.19 -1.51
C TRP A 56 9.27 0.18 -1.13
N PHE A 57 8.68 1.23 -1.71
CA PHE A 57 9.02 2.60 -1.39
C PHE A 57 7.89 3.26 -0.60
N GLY A 58 8.16 3.57 0.67
CA GLY A 58 7.20 4.21 1.57
C GLY A 58 7.59 5.65 1.90
N MET A 59 6.65 6.57 1.75
CA MET A 59 6.80 7.97 2.16
C MET A 59 5.70 8.39 3.15
N TYR A 60 6.00 9.41 3.96
CA TYR A 60 5.07 9.99 4.91
C TYR A 60 4.78 11.44 4.55
N GLY A 61 3.52 11.79 4.32
CA GLY A 61 3.05 13.15 4.04
C GLY A 61 2.08 13.65 5.09
N PHE A 62 1.92 14.96 5.31
CA PHE A 62 1.03 15.48 6.37
C PHE A 62 -0.47 15.21 6.13
N GLY A 63 -0.86 14.88 4.92
CA GLY A 63 -2.21 14.54 4.49
C GLY A 63 -2.30 14.59 2.98
N GLU A 64 -3.41 14.12 2.42
CA GLU A 64 -3.70 14.20 0.99
C GLU A 64 -5.00 14.98 0.78
N TYR A 65 -5.05 15.73 -0.33
CA TYR A 65 -6.32 16.16 -0.89
C TYR A 65 -6.75 15.11 -1.90
N ALA A 66 -7.86 14.43 -1.62
CA ALA A 66 -8.40 13.41 -2.51
C ALA A 66 -9.92 13.53 -2.62
N HIS A 67 -10.45 13.00 -3.71
CA HIS A 67 -11.88 12.95 -3.95
C HIS A 67 -12.46 11.68 -3.33
N LEU A 68 -13.26 11.81 -2.29
CA LEU A 68 -13.90 10.71 -1.58
C LEU A 68 -15.42 10.87 -1.64
N ASN A 69 -16.11 9.84 -2.12
CA ASN A 69 -17.57 9.80 -2.20
C ASN A 69 -18.20 11.04 -2.87
N GLY A 70 -17.63 11.49 -3.99
CA GLY A 70 -18.18 12.62 -4.73
C GLY A 70 -17.75 14.01 -4.26
N ARG A 71 -16.83 14.12 -3.29
CA ARG A 71 -16.40 15.41 -2.74
C ARG A 71 -14.89 15.47 -2.54
N ASN A 72 -14.30 16.62 -2.82
CA ASN A 72 -12.92 16.91 -2.43
C ASN A 72 -12.84 16.98 -0.90
N ALA A 73 -11.93 16.22 -0.31
CA ALA A 73 -11.70 16.21 1.11
C ALA A 73 -10.20 16.19 1.42
N TYR A 74 -9.85 16.79 2.56
CA TYR A 74 -8.53 16.65 3.14
C TYR A 74 -8.52 15.44 4.07
N HIS A 75 -7.55 14.55 3.88
CA HIS A 75 -7.41 13.35 4.69
C HIS A 75 -6.03 13.29 5.34
N ASN A 76 -6.03 13.24 6.66
CA ASN A 76 -4.83 13.12 7.49
C ASN A 76 -4.80 11.82 8.32
N TYR A 77 -5.56 10.81 7.90
CA TYR A 77 -5.57 9.46 8.50
C TYR A 77 -5.70 8.36 7.43
N THR A 78 -4.97 8.47 6.32
CA THR A 78 -5.07 7.56 5.17
C THR A 78 -3.74 6.87 4.84
N THR A 79 -3.86 5.66 4.26
CA THR A 79 -2.81 4.99 3.48
C THR A 79 -3.29 4.95 2.04
N ALA A 80 -2.43 5.30 1.11
CA ALA A 80 -2.56 4.93 -0.28
C ALA A 80 -1.47 3.90 -0.64
N LEU A 81 -1.86 2.87 -1.39
CA LEU A 81 -0.94 1.91 -2.01
C LEU A 81 -1.12 1.94 -3.53
N ALA A 82 -0.04 2.20 -4.25
CA ALA A 82 0.03 2.06 -5.69
C ALA A 82 1.00 0.94 -6.03
N ALA A 83 0.50 -0.14 -6.63
CA ALA A 83 1.31 -1.30 -7.00
C ALA A 83 1.46 -1.37 -8.52
N LEU A 84 2.70 -1.56 -8.98
CA LEU A 84 3.02 -1.87 -10.37
C LEU A 84 2.95 -3.38 -10.56
N TYR A 85 2.29 -3.81 -11.63
CA TYR A 85 2.10 -5.23 -11.94
C TYR A 85 2.68 -5.57 -13.31
N ARG A 86 3.26 -6.75 -13.42
CA ARG A 86 3.70 -7.36 -14.68
C ARG A 86 2.90 -8.63 -14.93
N ARG A 87 2.60 -8.95 -16.20
CA ARG A 87 2.01 -10.24 -16.56
C ARG A 87 2.93 -11.39 -16.13
N ALA A 88 2.35 -12.44 -15.53
CA ALA A 88 3.13 -13.62 -15.19
C ALA A 88 3.57 -14.35 -16.47
N PRO A 89 4.80 -14.91 -16.51
CA PRO A 89 5.18 -15.83 -17.58
C PRO A 89 4.16 -16.98 -17.65
N GLY A 90 3.67 -17.30 -18.86
CA GLY A 90 2.71 -18.39 -19.08
C GLY A 90 1.22 -18.03 -18.98
N HIS A 91 0.87 -16.75 -18.76
CA HIS A 91 -0.51 -16.26 -18.87
C HIS A 91 -0.64 -15.34 -20.10
N ALA A 92 -0.79 -15.94 -21.30
CA ALA A 92 -1.18 -15.22 -22.51
C ALA A 92 -2.70 -15.13 -22.56
#